data_AF-A0A535A5S2-F1
#
_entry.id   AF-A0A535A5S2-F1
#
_cell.length_a   1.000
_cell.length_b   1.000
_cell.length_c   1.000
_cell.angle_alpha   90.00
_cell.angle_beta   90.00
_cell.angle_gamma   90.00
#
_symmetry.space_group_name_H-M   'P 1'
#
loop_
_entity.id
_entity.type
_entity.pdbx_description
1 polymer ?
#
loop_
_entity_poly.entity_id
_entity_poly.type
_entity_poly.pdbx_seq_one_letter_code
_entity_poly.pdbx_strand_id
1 'polypeptide(L)'
;MDRCVGLAHADPHLQPLRAASTGAGILGDRIARRQQPAVQPRATGIHHLRRGRVAGRLRDDRELAQGGEVRAFQGHGQSLPKGRGRRAKTVSRLGGVDASAVADLLEDELRAAGTPERAVGEKRYLKSDLEFVGTSVWENRRVVQAFVRGQPPLTHDELVALAGALWAKPLFDRRMAAVLLLELHPRLLSPADLPLIERLLRESLTWALVDGLAGDVTGGILGRFPAEVTPVLDRWSTDPDFWIRRSSLLAELQPVRAGADLAPFLRRADAMLDEKEFFIRKAIGWVLREIGKKRSAEVVAWLAPRTHRASGVAMKEAVKYLPRADHERLMAAYREKRQA
;
A
#
# COMPACT_ATOMS: atom_id res chain seq x y z
N MET A 1 -18.38 21.66 -30.34
CA MET A 1 -19.33 22.68 -29.85
C MET A 1 -20.00 22.08 -28.64
N ASP A 2 -19.90 22.56 -27.39
CA ASP A 2 -19.32 23.78 -26.84
C ASP A 2 -18.95 23.55 -25.36
N ARG A 3 -18.23 24.53 -24.81
CA ARG A 3 -17.44 24.54 -23.56
C ARG A 3 -18.28 24.52 -22.27
N CYS A 4 -17.67 24.09 -21.16
CA CYS A 4 -17.35 25.03 -20.06
C CYS A 4 -16.39 24.47 -18.99
N VAL A 5 -15.49 25.38 -18.60
CA VAL A 5 -14.38 25.29 -17.65
C VAL A 5 -14.83 25.93 -16.33
N GLY A 6 -14.33 25.44 -15.19
CA GLY A 6 -14.47 26.10 -13.89
C GLY A 6 -13.44 25.59 -12.88
N LEU A 7 -12.39 26.39 -12.66
CA LEU A 7 -11.34 26.23 -11.64
C LEU A 7 -11.88 26.63 -10.25
N ALA A 8 -11.42 25.93 -9.21
CA ALA A 8 -11.34 26.46 -7.85
C ALA A 8 -9.94 26.15 -7.28
N HIS A 9 -9.40 27.16 -6.60
CA HIS A 9 -7.99 27.36 -6.25
C HIS A 9 -7.40 26.29 -5.32
N ALA A 10 -6.13 25.94 -5.61
CA ALA A 10 -5.25 25.21 -4.72
C ALA A 10 -4.44 26.19 -3.86
N ASP A 11 -4.29 25.85 -2.58
CA ASP A 11 -3.41 26.49 -1.60
C ASP A 11 -1.92 26.37 -2.04
N PRO A 12 -1.16 27.47 -2.14
CA PRO A 12 0.23 27.48 -2.60
C PRO A 12 1.27 26.97 -1.58
N HIS A 13 0.91 26.51 -0.38
CA HIS A 13 1.89 26.07 0.64
C HIS A 13 2.29 24.59 0.62
N LEU A 14 1.81 23.78 -0.32
CA LEU A 14 2.22 22.37 -0.46
C LEU A 14 3.25 22.17 -1.59
N GLN A 15 4.52 22.46 -1.31
CA GLN A 15 5.62 21.99 -2.16
C GLN A 15 5.98 20.52 -1.84
N PRO A 16 6.21 19.66 -2.85
CA PRO A 16 6.66 18.29 -2.64
C PRO A 16 8.18 18.25 -2.38
N LEU A 17 8.57 17.77 -1.19
CA LEU A 17 9.96 17.42 -0.89
C LEU A 17 10.42 16.25 -1.77
N ARG A 18 11.43 16.49 -2.61
CA ARG A 18 12.20 15.45 -3.29
C ARG A 18 13.21 14.86 -2.29
N ALA A 19 13.17 13.55 -2.07
CA ALA A 19 14.24 12.84 -1.37
C ALA A 19 15.13 12.09 -2.37
N ALA A 20 16.45 12.22 -2.16
CA ALA A 20 17.50 11.51 -2.86
C ALA A 20 17.56 10.03 -2.44
N SER A 21 18.03 9.19 -3.35
CA SER A 21 18.08 7.74 -3.25
C SER A 21 19.26 7.22 -2.43
N THR A 22 18.97 6.35 -1.45
CA THR A 22 19.85 5.25 -1.02
C THR A 22 18.99 4.15 -0.41
N GLY A 23 19.34 2.89 -0.69
CA GLY A 23 18.43 1.74 -0.69
C GLY A 23 17.81 1.32 0.64
N ALA A 24 16.50 1.04 0.60
CA ALA A 24 15.75 0.09 1.41
C ALA A 24 14.37 -0.12 0.73
N GLY A 25 13.76 -1.29 0.89
CA GLY A 25 12.64 -1.83 0.10
C GLY A 25 11.54 -0.84 -0.31
N ILE A 26 11.16 -0.94 -1.59
CA ILE A 26 10.13 -0.15 -2.27
C ILE A 26 8.76 -0.45 -1.64
N LEU A 27 8.29 0.45 -0.77
CA LEU A 27 6.86 0.56 -0.43
C LEU A 27 6.28 1.74 -1.22
N GLY A 28 5.16 1.45 -1.90
CA GLY A 28 4.63 2.24 -3.00
C GLY A 28 4.30 3.68 -2.62
N ASP A 29 4.92 4.59 -3.34
CA ASP A 29 4.44 5.96 -3.44
C ASP A 29 4.44 6.40 -4.91
N ARG A 30 3.39 7.12 -5.30
CA ARG A 30 3.02 7.58 -6.67
C ARG A 30 2.14 6.66 -7.55
N ILE A 31 0.99 6.16 -7.08
CA ILE A 31 -0.14 5.90 -7.99
C ILE A 31 -1.47 6.23 -7.29
N ALA A 32 -1.86 7.50 -7.23
CA ALA A 32 -3.25 7.91 -7.00
C ALA A 32 -3.59 9.36 -7.40
N ARG A 33 -2.81 10.01 -8.28
CA ARG A 33 -3.29 11.25 -8.92
C ARG A 33 -3.78 10.91 -10.33
N ARG A 34 -5.09 11.08 -10.49
CA ARG A 34 -5.95 10.89 -11.68
C ARG A 34 -6.54 9.50 -11.86
N GLN A 35 -7.86 9.52 -11.97
CA GLN A 35 -8.81 8.47 -12.39
C GLN A 35 -9.36 7.59 -11.27
N GLN A 36 -10.35 8.12 -10.54
CA GLN A 36 -11.39 7.32 -9.90
C GLN A 36 -12.76 7.90 -10.27
N PRO A 37 -13.75 7.07 -10.67
CA PRO A 37 -15.12 7.52 -10.84
C PRO A 37 -15.81 7.70 -9.48
N ALA A 38 -16.78 8.60 -9.43
CA ALA A 38 -17.56 8.90 -8.22
C ALA A 38 -18.49 7.73 -7.86
N VAL A 39 -18.50 7.34 -6.58
CA VAL A 39 -19.58 6.55 -5.99
C VAL A 39 -20.63 7.56 -5.54
N GLN A 40 -21.83 7.52 -6.13
CA GLN A 40 -22.93 8.42 -5.79
C GLN A 40 -23.59 8.02 -4.47
N PRO A 41 -23.81 8.94 -3.53
CA PRO A 41 -24.90 8.85 -2.58
C PRO A 41 -26.17 9.49 -3.16
N ARG A 42 -27.33 8.93 -2.81
CA ARG A 42 -28.67 9.36 -3.25
C ARG A 42 -28.98 10.82 -2.87
N ALA A 43 -29.83 11.44 -3.69
CA ALA A 43 -30.16 12.86 -3.76
C ALA A 43 -30.98 13.42 -2.59
N THR A 44 -30.82 14.72 -2.32
CA THR A 44 -31.91 15.71 -2.16
C THR A 44 -31.39 17.15 -2.16
N GLY A 45 -32.08 18.05 -2.87
CA GLY A 45 -32.31 19.45 -2.43
C GLY A 45 -31.39 20.56 -2.96
N ILE A 46 -31.94 21.41 -3.82
CA ILE A 46 -31.38 22.60 -4.49
C ILE A 46 -31.51 23.85 -3.60
N HIS A 47 -30.60 24.85 -3.70
CA HIS A 47 -30.93 26.28 -3.90
C HIS A 47 -29.70 27.13 -4.32
N HIS A 48 -29.99 28.10 -5.19
CA HIS A 48 -29.11 28.98 -5.98
C HIS A 48 -28.35 30.06 -5.19
N LEU A 49 -27.24 30.62 -5.75
CA LEU A 49 -27.13 32.06 -6.12
C LEU A 49 -25.78 32.46 -6.78
N ARG A 50 -25.93 33.07 -7.98
CA ARG A 50 -25.25 34.18 -8.70
C ARG A 50 -23.74 34.53 -8.61
N ARG A 51 -23.29 35.04 -9.78
CA ARG A 51 -21.97 35.43 -10.30
C ARG A 51 -21.40 36.78 -9.80
N GLY A 52 -20.07 36.94 -9.94
CA GLY A 52 -19.37 38.22 -10.16
C GLY A 52 -18.10 38.03 -11.04
N ARG A 53 -17.89 38.91 -12.03
CA ARG A 53 -16.73 38.96 -12.97
C ARG A 53 -15.48 39.56 -12.28
N VAL A 54 -14.26 39.50 -12.83
CA VAL A 54 -13.60 40.48 -13.74
C VAL A 54 -12.22 39.88 -14.13
N ALA A 55 -11.92 39.63 -15.42
CA ALA A 55 -11.05 40.37 -16.38
C ALA A 55 -9.55 40.54 -16.02
N GLY A 56 -8.64 40.17 -16.95
CA GLY A 56 -7.27 40.74 -16.95
C GLY A 56 -6.12 39.95 -17.59
N ARG A 57 -6.02 40.05 -18.92
CA ARG A 57 -4.79 40.28 -19.73
C ARG A 57 -3.65 39.23 -19.86
N LEU A 58 -3.31 39.01 -21.13
CA LEU A 58 -2.20 38.27 -21.75
C LEU A 58 -0.86 38.99 -21.62
N ARG A 59 0.25 38.22 -21.66
CA ARG A 59 1.48 38.53 -22.42
C ARG A 59 2.35 37.27 -22.59
N ASP A 60 2.70 36.99 -23.85
CA ASP A 60 3.78 36.12 -24.33
C ASP A 60 5.16 36.75 -24.05
N ASP A 61 6.20 35.94 -23.87
CA ASP A 61 7.24 35.68 -24.88
C ASP A 61 8.51 35.02 -24.27
N ARG A 62 9.01 33.99 -25.00
CA ARG A 62 10.41 33.66 -25.34
C ARG A 62 11.46 33.51 -24.22
N GLU A 63 11.98 32.30 -24.01
CA GLU A 63 13.14 31.70 -24.71
C GLU A 63 14.47 32.27 -24.19
N LEU A 64 15.27 31.43 -23.51
CA LEU A 64 16.73 31.50 -23.47
C LEU A 64 17.27 30.17 -22.93
N ALA A 65 18.06 29.51 -23.78
CA ALA A 65 18.87 28.35 -23.47
C ALA A 65 20.33 28.77 -23.22
N GLN A 66 21.07 27.84 -22.62
CA GLN A 66 22.54 27.65 -22.64
C GLN A 66 23.37 28.15 -21.45
N GLY A 67 24.16 27.20 -20.93
CA GLY A 67 25.54 27.40 -20.47
C GLY A 67 25.72 27.68 -18.97
N GLY A 68 26.45 26.79 -18.26
CA GLY A 68 26.93 27.12 -16.92
C GLY A 68 27.37 25.92 -16.09
N GLU A 69 28.68 25.70 -16.11
CA GLU A 69 29.53 24.77 -15.37
C GLU A 69 29.13 24.31 -13.96
N VAL A 70 29.55 23.08 -13.69
CA VAL A 70 29.67 22.43 -12.38
C VAL A 70 30.65 23.20 -11.50
N ARG A 71 30.17 23.72 -10.37
CA ARG A 71 31.04 24.13 -9.24
C ARG A 71 30.66 23.33 -7.99
N ALA A 72 31.67 22.64 -7.45
CA ALA A 72 31.65 22.01 -6.15
C ALA A 72 31.37 23.05 -5.06
N PHE A 73 30.38 22.79 -4.21
CA PHE A 73 30.11 23.62 -3.03
C PHE A 73 30.56 22.86 -1.78
N GLN A 74 31.76 23.19 -1.29
CA GLN A 74 32.13 23.02 0.12
C GLN A 74 31.60 24.23 0.88
N GLY A 75 30.84 24.01 1.96
CA GLY A 75 30.29 25.10 2.74
C GLY A 75 29.54 24.65 3.99
N HIS A 76 30.32 24.48 5.06
CA HIS A 76 30.01 24.75 6.46
C HIS A 76 28.86 24.02 7.17
N GLY A 77 29.28 23.21 8.14
CA GLY A 77 28.43 22.68 9.19
C GLY A 77 27.78 23.79 10.00
N GLN A 78 26.47 23.67 10.17
CA GLN A 78 25.73 24.29 11.25
C GLN A 78 25.18 23.19 12.15
N SER A 79 25.56 23.30 13.41
CA SER A 79 25.13 22.49 14.55
C SER A 79 23.60 22.40 14.60
N LEU A 80 23.07 21.19 14.49
CA LEU A 80 21.68 20.90 14.86
C LEU A 80 21.47 21.15 16.36
N PRO A 81 20.41 21.83 16.79
CA PRO A 81 20.13 22.00 18.21
C PRO A 81 19.85 20.64 18.84
N LYS A 82 20.55 20.36 19.95
CA LYS A 82 20.32 19.21 20.83
C LYS A 82 18.89 19.28 21.37
N GLY A 83 17.97 18.63 20.68
CA GLY A 83 16.64 18.35 21.21
C GLY A 83 16.79 17.57 22.52
N ARG A 84 16.24 18.12 23.60
CA ARG A 84 16.19 17.48 24.92
C ARG A 84 15.57 16.09 24.75
N GLY A 85 16.38 15.05 24.88
CA GLY A 85 15.93 13.67 24.92
C GLY A 85 14.97 13.52 26.09
N ARG A 86 13.67 13.48 25.80
CA ARG A 86 12.70 12.89 26.71
C ARG A 86 13.13 11.42 26.84
N ARG A 87 13.65 11.03 28.01
CA ARG A 87 13.91 9.63 28.33
C ARG A 87 12.63 8.87 28.05
N ALA A 88 12.62 8.04 27.00
CA ALA A 88 11.61 7.03 26.83
C ALA A 88 11.55 6.26 28.15
N LYS A 89 10.38 6.19 28.78
CA LYS A 89 10.19 5.31 29.93
C LYS A 89 10.48 3.91 29.42
N THR A 90 11.60 3.33 29.86
CA THR A 90 11.97 1.96 29.53
C THR A 90 10.87 1.04 30.04
N VAL A 91 10.01 0.58 29.14
CA VAL A 91 8.98 -0.41 29.46
C VAL A 91 9.71 -1.72 29.71
N SER A 92 9.84 -2.11 30.98
CA SER A 92 10.51 -3.35 31.36
C SER A 92 9.70 -4.56 30.88
N ARG A 93 10.34 -5.47 30.12
CA ARG A 93 9.94 -6.86 29.79
C ARG A 93 8.44 -7.12 29.58
N LEU A 94 8.06 -7.59 28.39
CA LEU A 94 6.78 -8.31 28.18
C LEU A 94 6.62 -9.58 29.03
N GLY A 95 7.67 -10.03 29.73
CA GLY A 95 7.62 -11.07 30.75
C GLY A 95 6.79 -10.66 31.99
N GLY A 96 5.46 -10.64 31.82
CA GLY A 96 4.47 -10.31 32.83
C GLY A 96 3.70 -9.00 32.62
N VAL A 97 3.97 -8.23 31.56
CA VAL A 97 3.25 -6.97 31.26
C VAL A 97 2.05 -7.27 30.36
N ASP A 98 0.90 -6.72 30.74
CA ASP A 98 -0.34 -6.80 29.97
C ASP A 98 -0.15 -6.24 28.55
N ALA A 99 -0.40 -7.07 27.54
CA ALA A 99 -0.33 -6.71 26.13
C ALA A 99 -1.20 -5.48 25.81
N SER A 100 -2.32 -5.29 26.53
CA SER A 100 -3.16 -4.10 26.40
C SER A 100 -2.42 -2.84 26.83
N ALA A 101 -1.73 -2.88 27.98
CA ALA A 101 -0.95 -1.75 28.47
C ALA A 101 0.19 -1.38 27.50
N VAL A 102 0.87 -2.37 26.93
CA VAL A 102 1.91 -2.11 25.90
C VAL A 102 1.31 -1.49 24.65
N ALA A 103 0.15 -1.98 24.21
CA ALA A 103 -0.52 -1.45 23.04
C ALA A 103 -1.03 -0.01 23.25
N ASP A 104 -1.45 0.35 24.47
CA ASP A 104 -1.78 1.73 24.85
C ASP A 104 -0.55 2.63 24.86
N LEU A 105 0.60 2.16 25.37
CA LEU A 105 1.86 2.92 25.30
C LEU A 105 2.31 3.18 23.86
N LEU A 106 2.16 2.20 22.96
CA LEU A 106 2.43 2.39 21.55
C LEU A 106 1.44 3.39 20.92
N GLU A 107 0.16 3.34 21.30
CA GLU A 107 -0.82 4.33 20.85
C GLU A 107 -0.42 5.76 21.24
N ASP A 108 0.04 5.98 22.47
CA ASP A 108 0.49 7.29 22.94
C ASP A 108 1.67 7.82 22.12
N GLU A 109 2.66 6.98 21.83
CA GLU A 109 3.81 7.34 20.99
C GLU A 109 3.41 7.63 19.54
N LEU A 110 2.44 6.89 18.99
CA LEU A 110 1.89 7.15 17.66
C LEU A 110 1.13 8.48 17.63
N ARG A 111 0.27 8.74 18.62
CA ARG A 111 -0.46 10.01 18.77
C ARG A 111 0.49 11.19 18.88
N ALA A 112 1.59 11.06 19.63
CA ALA A 112 2.60 12.10 19.74
C ALA A 112 3.35 12.39 18.44
N ALA A 113 3.43 11.41 17.53
CA ALA A 113 4.03 11.56 16.21
C ALA A 113 3.04 12.00 15.12
N GLY A 114 1.73 11.87 15.34
CA GLY A 114 0.69 12.19 14.36
C GLY A 114 0.18 13.63 14.41
N THR A 115 -0.56 14.04 13.37
CA THR A 115 -1.26 15.34 13.36
C THR A 115 -2.74 15.21 12.95
N PRO A 116 -3.65 16.05 13.50
CA PRO A 116 -5.06 16.03 13.14
C PRO A 116 -5.33 16.25 11.64
N GLU A 117 -4.56 17.14 11.00
CA GLU A 117 -4.71 17.45 9.57
C GLU A 117 -4.40 16.21 8.72
N ARG A 118 -3.36 15.46 9.12
CA ARG A 118 -2.98 14.21 8.46
C ARG A 118 -4.04 13.13 8.71
N ALA A 119 -4.55 13.00 9.92
CA ALA A 119 -5.60 12.05 10.25
C ALA A 119 -6.84 12.22 9.34
N VAL A 120 -7.29 13.47 9.14
CA VAL A 120 -8.41 13.79 8.24
C VAL A 120 -8.06 13.45 6.78
N GLY A 121 -6.85 13.79 6.34
CA GLY A 121 -6.37 13.51 4.99
C GLY A 121 -6.29 12.01 4.69
N GLU A 122 -5.73 11.23 5.61
CA GLU A 122 -5.57 9.78 5.48
C GLU A 122 -6.91 9.06 5.50
N LYS A 123 -7.81 9.41 6.43
CA LYS A 123 -9.17 8.85 6.48
C LYS A 123 -9.89 9.05 5.15
N ARG A 124 -9.82 10.26 4.58
CA ARG A 124 -10.41 10.57 3.27
C ARG A 124 -9.77 9.78 2.13
N TYR A 125 -8.43 9.67 2.12
CA TYR A 125 -7.69 8.97 1.08
C TYR A 125 -7.97 7.46 1.08
N LEU A 126 -7.95 6.84 2.26
CA LEU A 126 -8.14 5.41 2.44
C LEU A 126 -9.60 4.99 2.41
N LYS A 127 -10.54 5.95 2.48
CA LYS A 127 -11.99 5.74 2.50
C LYS A 127 -12.38 4.68 3.55
N SER A 128 -11.78 4.77 4.72
CA SER A 128 -11.96 3.80 5.81
C SER A 128 -12.82 4.38 6.92
N ASP A 129 -13.61 3.52 7.55
CA ASP A 129 -14.43 3.87 8.72
C ASP A 129 -13.60 3.93 10.01
N LEU A 130 -12.35 3.48 9.98
CA LEU A 130 -11.43 3.54 11.11
C LEU A 130 -11.19 4.98 11.60
N GLU A 131 -10.79 5.08 12.87
CA GLU A 131 -10.20 6.28 13.43
C GLU A 131 -8.73 6.38 12.99
N PHE A 132 -8.20 7.60 13.01
CA PHE A 132 -6.83 7.92 12.62
C PHE A 132 -6.26 8.94 13.60
N VAL A 133 -5.01 8.76 13.99
CA VAL A 133 -4.24 9.78 14.74
C VAL A 133 -3.27 10.55 13.84
N GLY A 134 -3.17 10.14 12.57
CA GLY A 134 -2.44 10.86 11.55
C GLY A 134 -0.94 10.64 11.64
N THR A 135 -0.50 9.45 12.07
CA THR A 135 0.90 9.08 12.08
C THR A 135 1.28 8.57 10.70
N SER A 136 2.37 9.06 10.11
CA SER A 136 2.81 8.50 8.83
C SER A 136 3.23 7.03 8.98
N VAL A 137 3.10 6.23 7.92
CA VAL A 137 3.59 4.83 7.93
C VAL A 137 5.07 4.75 8.31
N TRP A 138 5.87 5.75 7.93
CA TRP A 138 7.29 5.84 8.26
C TRP A 138 7.52 6.07 9.75
N GLU A 139 6.77 6.98 10.37
CA GLU A 139 6.81 7.21 11.82
C GLU A 139 6.26 6.01 12.60
N ASN A 140 5.20 5.38 12.11
CA ASN A 140 4.65 4.16 12.70
C ASN A 140 5.71 3.05 12.74
N ARG A 141 6.37 2.80 11.60
CA ARG A 141 7.49 1.86 11.52
C ARG A 141 8.64 2.27 12.45
N ARG A 142 8.95 3.56 12.56
CA ARG A 142 9.98 4.06 13.49
C ARG A 142 9.63 3.74 14.95
N VAL A 143 8.38 3.99 15.37
CA VAL A 143 7.87 3.71 16.72
C VAL A 143 7.95 2.22 17.01
N VAL A 144 7.42 1.37 16.12
CA VAL A 144 7.45 -0.10 16.29
C VAL A 144 8.89 -0.63 16.37
N GLN A 145 9.78 -0.19 15.48
CA GLN A 145 11.19 -0.61 15.52
C GLN A 145 11.93 -0.12 16.76
N ALA A 146 11.63 1.09 17.26
CA ALA A 146 12.20 1.59 18.51
C ALA A 146 11.74 0.74 19.69
N PHE A 147 10.46 0.39 19.75
CA PHE A 147 9.90 -0.52 20.75
C PHE A 147 10.58 -1.89 20.70
N VAL A 148 10.61 -2.55 19.53
CA VAL A 148 11.20 -3.89 19.39
C VAL A 148 12.68 -3.92 19.78
N ARG A 149 13.48 -2.91 19.40
CA ARG A 149 14.89 -2.82 19.80
C ARG A 149 15.10 -2.59 21.30
N GLY A 150 14.13 -2.00 21.98
CA GLY A 150 14.18 -1.75 23.41
C GLY A 150 13.76 -2.94 24.28
N GLN A 151 13.30 -4.03 23.67
CA GLN A 151 12.79 -5.21 24.37
C GLN A 151 13.69 -6.43 24.15
N PRO A 152 13.65 -7.41 25.08
CA PRO A 152 14.10 -8.76 24.77
C PRO A 152 13.37 -9.34 23.55
N PRO A 153 13.94 -10.36 22.88
CA PRO A 153 13.24 -11.05 21.80
C PRO A 153 11.86 -11.54 22.26
N LEU A 154 10.84 -11.23 21.48
CA LEU A 154 9.48 -11.71 21.74
C LEU A 154 9.40 -13.22 21.55
N THR A 155 8.63 -13.87 22.40
CA THR A 155 8.08 -15.20 22.12
C THR A 155 6.93 -15.10 21.11
N HIS A 156 6.54 -16.24 20.55
CA HIS A 156 5.37 -16.33 19.68
C HIS A 156 4.10 -15.82 20.38
N ASP A 157 3.85 -16.26 21.61
CA ASP A 157 2.62 -15.94 22.32
C ASP A 157 2.55 -14.44 22.70
N GLU A 158 3.68 -13.85 23.09
CA GLU A 158 3.77 -12.39 23.31
C GLU A 158 3.52 -11.60 22.03
N LEU A 159 4.05 -12.05 20.89
CA LEU A 159 3.80 -11.43 19.58
C LEU A 159 2.31 -11.46 19.24
N VAL A 160 1.67 -12.64 19.34
CA VAL A 160 0.25 -12.82 19.05
C VAL A 160 -0.63 -12.00 20.00
N ALA A 161 -0.33 -12.01 21.29
CA ALA A 161 -1.05 -11.24 22.30
C ALA A 161 -0.97 -9.73 22.02
N LEU A 162 0.23 -9.21 21.73
CA LEU A 162 0.43 -7.79 21.43
C LEU A 162 -0.22 -7.38 20.10
N ALA A 163 -0.09 -8.19 19.06
CA ALA A 163 -0.78 -7.94 17.79
C ALA A 163 -2.30 -7.87 17.98
N GLY A 164 -2.87 -8.79 18.78
CA GLY A 164 -4.29 -8.79 19.15
C GLY A 164 -4.70 -7.53 19.93
N ALA A 165 -3.92 -7.13 20.93
CA ALA A 165 -4.17 -5.94 21.73
C ALA A 165 -4.08 -4.63 20.93
N LEU A 166 -3.16 -4.55 19.97
CA LEU A 166 -3.10 -3.44 19.02
C LEU A 166 -4.32 -3.43 18.09
N TRP A 167 -4.82 -4.60 17.67
CA TRP A 167 -5.94 -4.70 16.73
C TRP A 167 -7.33 -4.40 17.31
N ALA A 168 -7.48 -4.57 18.63
CA ALA A 168 -8.76 -4.54 19.34
C ALA A 168 -9.53 -3.21 19.18
N LYS A 169 -8.82 -2.08 19.05
CA LYS A 169 -9.46 -0.77 18.81
C LYS A 169 -9.61 -0.51 17.30
N PRO A 170 -10.69 0.15 16.84
CA PRO A 170 -10.87 0.52 15.44
C PRO A 170 -10.01 1.75 15.05
N LEU A 171 -8.74 1.76 15.46
CA LEU A 171 -7.77 2.81 15.20
C LEU A 171 -6.74 2.32 14.19
N PHE A 172 -6.67 2.97 13.03
CA PHE A 172 -5.80 2.59 11.91
C PHE A 172 -4.33 2.50 12.32
N ASP A 173 -3.81 3.50 13.04
CA ASP A 173 -2.40 3.57 13.37
C ASP A 173 -1.97 2.42 14.33
N ARG A 174 -2.86 1.98 15.24
CA ARG A 174 -2.60 0.79 16.06
C ARG A 174 -2.61 -0.49 15.23
N ARG A 175 -3.57 -0.64 14.32
CA ARG A 175 -3.62 -1.80 13.43
C ARG A 175 -2.42 -1.86 12.50
N MET A 176 -1.98 -0.70 11.98
CA MET A 176 -0.75 -0.60 11.20
C MET A 176 0.47 -1.02 12.03
N ALA A 177 0.53 -0.62 13.31
CA ALA A 177 1.59 -1.06 14.21
C ALA A 177 1.58 -2.59 14.42
N ALA A 178 0.39 -3.21 14.51
CA ALA A 178 0.27 -4.67 14.59
C ALA A 178 0.77 -5.35 13.32
N VAL A 179 0.40 -4.85 12.13
CA VAL A 179 0.89 -5.39 10.84
C VAL A 179 2.42 -5.32 10.81
N LEU A 180 3.00 -4.16 11.12
CA LEU A 180 4.45 -3.94 11.16
C LEU A 180 5.14 -4.84 12.19
N LEU A 181 4.52 -5.08 13.34
CA LEU A 181 5.06 -5.96 14.36
C LEU A 181 5.14 -7.41 13.85
N LEU A 182 4.10 -7.90 13.18
CA LEU A 182 4.07 -9.23 12.56
C LEU A 182 5.10 -9.33 11.42
N GLU A 183 5.20 -8.31 10.58
CA GLU A 183 6.18 -8.22 9.48
C GLU A 183 7.64 -8.32 9.98
N LEU A 184 7.93 -7.77 11.16
CA LEU A 184 9.28 -7.77 11.74
C LEU A 184 9.66 -9.12 12.37
N HIS A 185 8.70 -10.02 12.60
CA HIS A 185 8.92 -11.30 13.30
C HIS A 185 8.48 -12.52 12.47
N PRO A 186 8.85 -12.65 11.18
CA PRO A 186 8.34 -13.71 10.33
C PRO A 186 8.74 -15.10 10.83
N ARG A 187 9.88 -15.24 11.52
CA ARG A 187 10.36 -16.53 12.05
C ARG A 187 9.53 -17.08 13.21
N LEU A 188 8.75 -16.22 13.89
CA LEU A 188 7.87 -16.67 14.96
C LEU A 188 6.53 -17.20 14.42
N LEU A 189 6.17 -16.84 13.20
CA LEU A 189 4.89 -17.21 12.60
C LEU A 189 4.97 -18.52 11.81
N SER A 190 3.87 -19.23 11.74
CA SER A 190 3.71 -20.55 11.13
C SER A 190 2.33 -20.70 10.45
N PRO A 191 2.05 -21.81 9.75
CA PRO A 191 0.72 -22.06 9.20
C PRO A 191 -0.41 -22.07 10.26
N ALA A 192 -0.08 -22.34 11.53
CA ALA A 192 -1.04 -22.31 12.63
C ALA A 192 -1.61 -20.90 12.90
N ASP A 193 -0.95 -19.85 12.40
CA ASP A 193 -1.33 -18.45 12.61
C ASP A 193 -2.23 -17.91 11.50
N LEU A 194 -2.48 -18.68 10.44
CA LEU A 194 -3.36 -18.28 9.34
C LEU A 194 -4.79 -17.95 9.80
N PRO A 195 -5.41 -18.64 10.77
CA PRO A 195 -6.72 -18.25 11.30
C PRO A 195 -6.71 -16.86 11.97
N LEU A 196 -5.63 -16.53 12.69
CA LEU A 196 -5.44 -15.18 13.26
C LEU A 196 -5.35 -14.16 12.12
N ILE A 197 -4.46 -14.39 11.14
CA ILE A 197 -4.25 -13.47 10.02
C ILE A 197 -5.52 -13.27 9.20
N GLU A 198 -6.29 -14.34 8.94
CA GLU A 198 -7.59 -14.27 8.26
C GLU A 198 -8.57 -13.36 9.00
N ARG A 199 -8.66 -13.48 10.33
CA ARG A 199 -9.49 -12.58 11.14
C ARG A 199 -9.05 -11.13 10.96
N LEU A 200 -7.75 -10.85 11.05
CA LEU A 200 -7.23 -9.48 10.87
C LEU A 200 -7.51 -8.93 9.45
N LEU A 201 -7.41 -9.77 8.42
CA LEU A 201 -7.73 -9.41 7.04
C LEU A 201 -9.20 -9.00 6.90
N ARG A 202 -10.14 -9.79 7.44
CA ARG A 202 -11.58 -9.47 7.42
C ARG A 202 -11.89 -8.17 8.16
N GLU A 203 -11.18 -7.93 9.25
CA GLU A 203 -11.36 -6.73 10.08
C GLU A 203 -10.60 -5.52 9.54
N SER A 204 -9.78 -5.63 8.49
CA SER A 204 -8.85 -4.57 8.08
C SER A 204 -9.54 -3.29 7.57
N LEU A 205 -10.71 -3.39 6.95
CA LEU A 205 -11.49 -2.26 6.40
C LEU A 205 -10.76 -1.32 5.40
N THR A 206 -9.53 -1.64 5.00
CA THR A 206 -8.77 -0.88 4.01
C THR A 206 -7.62 -1.70 3.43
N TRP A 207 -7.28 -1.44 2.16
CA TRP A 207 -6.17 -2.09 1.47
C TRP A 207 -4.82 -1.85 2.16
N ALA A 208 -4.66 -0.73 2.86
CA ALA A 208 -3.38 -0.35 3.48
C ALA A 208 -2.96 -1.32 4.60
N LEU A 209 -3.90 -1.98 5.27
CA LEU A 209 -3.62 -3.03 6.26
C LEU A 209 -3.56 -4.41 5.61
N VAL A 210 -4.48 -4.68 4.67
CA VAL A 210 -4.53 -5.95 3.92
C VAL A 210 -3.22 -6.24 3.19
N ASP A 211 -2.62 -5.23 2.56
CA ASP A 211 -1.46 -5.45 1.70
C ASP A 211 -0.24 -5.96 2.49
N GLY A 212 0.00 -5.46 3.72
CA GLY A 212 1.08 -5.96 4.59
C GLY A 212 0.77 -7.35 5.18
N LEU A 213 -0.47 -7.56 5.66
CA LEU A 213 -0.90 -8.87 6.17
C LEU A 213 -0.84 -9.96 5.09
N ALA A 214 -1.28 -9.65 3.87
CA ALA A 214 -1.28 -10.62 2.78
C ALA A 214 0.12 -10.77 2.17
N GLY A 215 0.73 -9.67 1.70
CA GLY A 215 1.96 -9.71 0.93
C GLY A 215 3.19 -10.07 1.76
N ASP A 216 3.32 -9.48 2.95
CA ASP A 216 4.52 -9.61 3.76
C ASP A 216 4.38 -10.68 4.85
N VAL A 217 3.29 -10.65 5.63
CA VAL A 217 3.09 -11.63 6.70
C VAL A 217 2.73 -13.01 6.13
N THR A 218 1.63 -13.11 5.37
CA THR A 218 1.20 -14.40 4.78
C THR A 218 2.21 -14.88 3.73
N GLY A 219 2.74 -13.98 2.90
CA GLY A 219 3.78 -14.33 1.93
C GLY A 219 5.07 -14.88 2.55
N GLY A 220 5.47 -14.35 3.72
CA GLY A 220 6.60 -14.88 4.49
C GLY A 220 6.36 -16.26 5.11
N ILE A 221 5.10 -16.61 5.41
CA ILE A 221 4.72 -17.97 5.83
C ILE A 221 4.71 -18.90 4.60
N LEU A 222 4.07 -18.49 3.49
CA LEU A 222 4.01 -19.24 2.24
C LEU A 222 5.41 -19.62 1.74
N GLY A 223 6.37 -18.70 1.78
CA GLY A 223 7.74 -18.96 1.34
C GLY A 223 8.48 -20.02 2.14
N ARG A 224 8.05 -20.31 3.38
CA ARG A 224 8.63 -21.35 4.25
C ARG A 224 7.82 -22.65 4.29
N PHE A 225 6.50 -22.55 4.12
CA PHE A 225 5.54 -23.64 4.27
C PHE A 225 4.59 -23.72 3.06
N PRO A 226 5.11 -23.94 1.84
CA PRO A 226 4.29 -23.86 0.64
C PRO A 226 3.20 -24.94 0.58
N ALA A 227 3.47 -26.14 1.10
CA ALA A 227 2.52 -27.26 1.07
C ALA A 227 1.30 -27.02 1.98
N GLU A 228 1.52 -26.38 3.13
CA GLU A 228 0.49 -26.11 4.13
C GLU A 228 -0.32 -24.86 3.81
N VAL A 229 0.33 -23.82 3.25
CA VAL A 229 -0.32 -22.52 3.00
C VAL A 229 -1.08 -22.50 1.68
N THR A 230 -0.62 -23.23 0.64
CA THR A 230 -1.27 -23.23 -0.69
C THR A 230 -2.76 -23.62 -0.62
N PRO A 231 -3.17 -24.70 0.07
CA PRO A 231 -4.59 -25.05 0.19
C PRO A 231 -5.43 -23.96 0.88
N VAL A 232 -4.85 -23.20 1.81
CA VAL A 232 -5.53 -22.08 2.46
C VAL A 232 -5.74 -20.93 1.47
N LEU A 233 -4.73 -20.60 0.66
CA LEU A 233 -4.88 -19.57 -0.37
C LEU A 233 -5.86 -19.99 -1.47
N ASP A 234 -5.92 -21.28 -1.79
CA ASP A 234 -6.90 -21.81 -2.74
C ASP A 234 -8.32 -21.62 -2.20
N ARG A 235 -8.58 -21.92 -0.92
CA ARG A 235 -9.85 -21.58 -0.25
C ARG A 235 -10.12 -20.08 -0.27
N TRP A 236 -9.13 -19.26 0.08
CA TRP A 236 -9.28 -17.80 0.10
C TRP A 236 -9.61 -17.23 -1.27
N SER A 237 -9.15 -17.85 -2.36
CA SER A 237 -9.40 -17.37 -3.73
C SER A 237 -10.86 -17.44 -4.16
N THR A 238 -11.67 -18.24 -3.45
CA THR A 238 -13.12 -18.38 -3.70
C THR A 238 -13.99 -17.77 -2.59
N ASP A 239 -13.38 -17.08 -1.61
CA ASP A 239 -14.11 -16.49 -0.48
C ASP A 239 -15.10 -15.41 -0.93
N PRO A 240 -16.27 -15.23 -0.30
CA PRO A 240 -17.19 -14.14 -0.63
C PRO A 240 -16.59 -12.74 -0.38
N ASP A 241 -15.67 -12.60 0.57
CA ASP A 241 -14.98 -11.34 0.85
C ASP A 241 -13.84 -11.10 -0.14
N PHE A 242 -13.91 -9.99 -0.88
CA PHE A 242 -12.91 -9.66 -1.89
C PHE A 242 -11.54 -9.31 -1.28
N TRP A 243 -11.46 -8.91 -0.01
CA TRP A 243 -10.18 -8.71 0.67
C TRP A 243 -9.46 -10.04 0.90
N ILE A 244 -10.21 -11.10 1.19
CA ILE A 244 -9.67 -12.45 1.34
C ILE A 244 -9.23 -13.00 -0.02
N ARG A 245 -10.04 -12.83 -1.07
CA ARG A 245 -9.63 -13.17 -2.44
C ARG A 245 -8.38 -12.39 -2.88
N ARG A 246 -8.33 -11.08 -2.63
CA ARG A 246 -7.13 -10.25 -2.88
C ARG A 246 -5.91 -10.80 -2.16
N SER A 247 -6.08 -11.23 -0.91
CA SER A 247 -4.98 -11.76 -0.09
C SER A 247 -4.39 -13.03 -0.68
N SER A 248 -5.22 -13.90 -1.27
CA SER A 248 -4.77 -15.10 -1.99
C SER A 248 -3.85 -14.80 -3.18
N LEU A 249 -3.96 -13.61 -3.78
CA LEU A 249 -3.10 -13.15 -4.86
C LEU A 249 -1.84 -12.49 -4.33
N LEU A 250 -1.97 -11.61 -3.33
CA LEU A 250 -0.84 -10.82 -2.82
C LEU A 250 0.17 -11.64 -2.04
N ALA A 251 -0.25 -12.72 -1.36
CA ALA A 251 0.67 -13.61 -0.63
C ALA A 251 1.77 -14.20 -1.53
N GLU A 252 1.53 -14.29 -2.84
CA GLU A 252 2.50 -14.79 -3.81
C GLU A 252 3.65 -13.80 -4.09
N LEU A 253 3.52 -12.52 -3.71
CA LEU A 253 4.50 -11.47 -4.05
C LEU A 253 5.92 -11.79 -3.60
N GLN A 254 6.12 -12.20 -2.35
CA GLN A 254 7.46 -12.54 -1.86
C GLN A 254 8.02 -13.80 -2.52
N PRO A 255 7.29 -14.95 -2.55
CA PRO A 255 7.76 -16.15 -3.24
C PRO A 255 8.12 -15.94 -4.71
N VAL A 256 7.26 -15.27 -5.51
CA VAL A 256 7.55 -15.10 -6.94
C VAL A 256 8.74 -14.18 -7.19
N ARG A 257 8.99 -13.18 -6.33
CA ARG A 257 10.19 -12.33 -6.38
C ARG A 257 11.47 -13.11 -6.06
N ALA A 258 11.35 -14.14 -5.22
CA ALA A 258 12.42 -15.07 -4.87
C ALA A 258 12.60 -16.21 -5.89
N GLY A 259 11.73 -16.31 -6.91
CA GLY A 259 11.85 -17.29 -7.99
C GLY A 259 11.03 -18.56 -7.81
N ALA A 260 10.04 -18.57 -6.91
CA ALA A 260 9.12 -19.69 -6.75
C ALA A 260 8.33 -20.03 -8.02
N ASP A 261 7.75 -21.23 -8.07
CA ASP A 261 6.82 -21.62 -9.13
C ASP A 261 5.64 -20.64 -9.22
N LEU A 262 5.29 -20.25 -10.45
CA LEU A 262 4.18 -19.34 -10.72
C LEU A 262 2.85 -20.06 -10.85
N ALA A 263 2.85 -21.38 -11.04
CA ALA A 263 1.63 -22.13 -11.34
C ALA A 263 0.52 -21.90 -10.30
N PRO A 264 0.77 -21.90 -8.97
CA PRO A 264 -0.27 -21.59 -7.98
C PRO A 264 -0.90 -20.21 -8.19
N PHE A 265 -0.07 -19.18 -8.33
CA PHE A 265 -0.51 -17.82 -8.60
C PHE A 265 -1.30 -17.72 -9.92
N LEU A 266 -0.76 -18.25 -11.01
CA LEU A 266 -1.34 -18.13 -12.35
C LEU A 266 -2.70 -18.84 -12.45
N ARG A 267 -2.90 -19.95 -11.74
CA ARG A 267 -4.21 -20.62 -11.63
C ARG A 267 -5.24 -19.75 -10.93
N ARG A 268 -4.92 -19.21 -9.74
CA ARG A 268 -5.82 -18.31 -9.00
C ARG A 268 -6.11 -17.03 -9.79
N ALA A 269 -5.08 -16.45 -10.41
CA ALA A 269 -5.22 -15.27 -11.26
C ALA A 269 -6.15 -15.52 -12.45
N ASP A 270 -6.04 -16.67 -13.13
CA ASP A 270 -6.91 -17.02 -14.27
C ASP A 270 -8.39 -17.09 -13.86
N ALA A 271 -8.68 -17.75 -12.74
CA ALA A 271 -10.03 -17.86 -12.20
C ALA A 271 -10.65 -16.50 -11.83
N MET A 272 -9.81 -15.51 -11.49
CA MET A 272 -10.23 -14.16 -11.09
C MET A 272 -10.07 -13.09 -12.20
N LEU A 273 -9.75 -13.46 -13.44
CA LEU A 273 -9.55 -12.45 -14.51
C LEU A 273 -10.80 -11.62 -14.80
N ASP A 274 -11.98 -12.24 -14.66
CA ASP A 274 -13.29 -11.65 -14.98
C ASP A 274 -13.91 -10.88 -13.79
N GLU A 275 -13.24 -10.87 -12.64
CA GLU A 275 -13.65 -10.13 -11.45
C GLU A 275 -13.90 -8.66 -11.77
N LYS A 276 -14.90 -8.07 -11.10
CA LYS A 276 -15.26 -6.66 -11.29
C LYS A 276 -14.59 -5.73 -10.29
N GLU A 277 -14.17 -6.28 -9.16
CA GLU A 277 -13.56 -5.53 -8.07
C GLU A 277 -12.22 -4.92 -8.51
N PHE A 278 -12.09 -3.61 -8.32
CA PHE A 278 -10.90 -2.86 -8.69
C PHE A 278 -9.67 -3.39 -7.96
N PHE A 279 -9.80 -3.70 -6.67
CA PHE A 279 -8.67 -4.17 -5.87
C PHE A 279 -8.18 -5.56 -6.32
N ILE A 280 -9.06 -6.48 -6.72
CA ILE A 280 -8.63 -7.79 -7.23
C ILE A 280 -7.89 -7.62 -8.56
N ARG A 281 -8.47 -6.86 -9.50
CA ARG A 281 -7.84 -6.53 -10.79
C ARG A 281 -6.46 -5.92 -10.63
N LYS A 282 -6.30 -5.05 -9.63
CA LYS A 282 -5.03 -4.42 -9.29
C LYS A 282 -4.02 -5.41 -8.74
N ALA A 283 -4.44 -6.35 -7.89
CA ALA A 283 -3.57 -7.39 -7.34
C ALA A 283 -3.04 -8.31 -8.45
N ILE A 284 -3.90 -8.80 -9.35
CA ILE A 284 -3.48 -9.62 -10.51
C ILE A 284 -2.40 -8.89 -11.31
N GLY A 285 -2.69 -7.66 -11.74
CA GLY A 285 -1.75 -6.87 -12.52
C GLY A 285 -0.44 -6.56 -11.78
N TRP A 286 -0.52 -6.29 -10.48
CA TRP A 286 0.65 -6.01 -9.65
C TRP A 286 1.56 -7.24 -9.54
N VAL A 287 1.03 -8.41 -9.20
CA VAL A 287 1.87 -9.61 -9.07
C VAL A 287 2.49 -9.98 -10.42
N LEU A 288 1.72 -9.95 -11.53
CA LEU A 288 2.25 -10.14 -12.89
C LEU A 288 3.36 -9.14 -13.23
N ARG A 289 3.20 -7.87 -12.84
CA ARG A 289 4.22 -6.84 -13.01
C ARG A 289 5.51 -7.16 -12.27
N GLU A 290 5.41 -7.69 -11.05
CA GLU A 290 6.59 -8.08 -10.27
C GLU A 290 7.31 -9.28 -10.88
N ILE A 291 6.56 -10.27 -11.37
CA ILE A 291 7.10 -11.41 -12.13
C ILE A 291 7.82 -10.92 -13.40
N GLY A 292 7.17 -10.03 -14.16
CA GLY A 292 7.63 -9.56 -15.46
C GLY A 292 8.97 -8.81 -15.44
N LYS A 293 9.40 -8.30 -14.27
CA LYS A 293 10.72 -7.66 -14.12
C LYS A 293 11.89 -8.61 -14.36
N LYS A 294 11.72 -9.90 -14.07
CA LYS A 294 12.77 -10.93 -14.20
C LYS A 294 12.38 -12.08 -15.14
N ARG A 295 11.09 -12.37 -15.25
CA ARG A 295 10.51 -13.53 -15.94
C ARG A 295 9.47 -13.08 -16.98
N SER A 296 9.84 -12.09 -17.79
CA SER A 296 8.94 -11.44 -18.76
C SER A 296 8.32 -12.44 -19.75
N ALA A 297 9.10 -13.39 -20.26
CA ALA A 297 8.63 -14.40 -21.22
C ALA A 297 7.44 -15.22 -20.69
N GLU A 298 7.47 -15.57 -19.40
CA GLU A 298 6.38 -16.34 -18.76
C GLU A 298 5.11 -15.51 -18.60
N VAL A 299 5.24 -14.24 -18.22
CA VAL A 299 4.10 -13.30 -18.16
C VAL A 299 3.49 -13.11 -19.55
N VAL A 300 4.33 -12.94 -20.57
CA VAL A 300 3.88 -12.77 -21.97
C VAL A 300 3.16 -14.02 -22.45
N ALA A 301 3.74 -15.20 -22.26
CA ALA A 301 3.15 -16.47 -22.68
C ALA A 301 1.79 -16.72 -22.01
N TRP A 302 1.67 -16.40 -20.71
CA TRP A 302 0.41 -16.55 -19.99
C TRP A 302 -0.63 -15.51 -20.42
N LEU A 303 -0.25 -14.23 -20.53
CA LEU A 303 -1.19 -13.12 -20.76
C LEU A 303 -1.67 -13.02 -22.21
N ALA A 304 -0.85 -13.36 -23.20
CA ALA A 304 -1.17 -13.26 -24.62
C ALA A 304 -2.52 -13.90 -25.02
N PRO A 305 -2.84 -15.15 -24.67
CA PRO A 305 -4.14 -15.74 -24.98
C PRO A 305 -5.30 -15.16 -24.15
N ARG A 306 -5.01 -14.42 -23.08
CA ARG A 306 -5.97 -13.95 -22.06
C ARG A 306 -6.26 -12.46 -22.10
N THR A 307 -5.66 -11.72 -23.04
CA THR A 307 -5.80 -10.26 -23.15
C THR A 307 -7.26 -9.80 -23.13
N HIS A 308 -8.16 -10.54 -23.79
CA HIS A 308 -9.59 -10.24 -23.85
C HIS A 308 -10.35 -10.34 -22.52
N ARG A 309 -9.91 -11.22 -21.60
CA ARG A 309 -10.52 -11.38 -20.27
C ARG A 309 -9.96 -10.38 -19.27
N ALA A 310 -8.67 -10.06 -19.40
CA ALA A 310 -7.99 -9.19 -18.46
C ALA A 310 -8.56 -7.76 -18.47
N SER A 311 -8.88 -7.24 -17.29
CA SER A 311 -9.29 -5.83 -17.16
C SER A 311 -8.20 -4.86 -17.62
N GLY A 312 -8.59 -3.67 -18.08
CA GLY A 312 -7.63 -2.63 -18.45
C GLY A 312 -6.69 -2.19 -17.33
N VAL A 313 -7.09 -2.35 -16.06
CA VAL A 313 -6.22 -2.11 -14.90
C VAL A 313 -5.14 -3.19 -14.79
N ALA A 314 -5.54 -4.46 -14.88
CA ALA A 314 -4.62 -5.58 -14.85
C ALA A 314 -3.63 -5.53 -16.02
N MET A 315 -4.13 -5.26 -17.23
CA MET A 315 -3.30 -5.12 -18.44
C MET A 315 -2.23 -4.04 -18.28
N LYS A 316 -2.62 -2.81 -17.94
CA LYS A 316 -1.68 -1.68 -17.79
C LYS A 316 -0.62 -1.93 -16.72
N GLU A 317 -0.97 -2.63 -15.65
CA GLU A 317 -0.02 -3.00 -14.61
C GLU A 317 0.95 -4.10 -15.08
N ALA A 318 0.42 -5.21 -15.61
CA ALA A 318 1.19 -6.37 -16.00
C ALA A 318 2.26 -6.05 -17.06
N VAL A 319 1.93 -5.19 -18.03
CA VAL A 319 2.82 -4.87 -19.15
C VAL A 319 3.89 -3.82 -18.84
N LYS A 320 3.83 -3.15 -17.68
CA LYS A 320 4.59 -1.92 -17.38
C LYS A 320 6.11 -2.06 -17.54
N TYR A 321 6.67 -3.22 -17.24
CA TYR A 321 8.11 -3.50 -17.29
C TYR A 321 8.47 -4.60 -18.30
N LEU A 322 7.53 -5.00 -19.16
CA LEU A 322 7.83 -5.94 -20.23
C LEU A 322 8.66 -5.25 -21.33
N PRO A 323 9.42 -6.01 -22.14
CA PRO A 323 10.07 -5.48 -23.32
C PRO A 323 9.10 -4.68 -24.18
N ARG A 324 9.57 -3.57 -24.78
CA ARG A 324 8.71 -2.64 -25.51
C ARG A 324 7.84 -3.33 -26.57
N ALA A 325 8.43 -4.24 -27.35
CA ALA A 325 7.72 -5.00 -28.38
C ALA A 325 6.59 -5.85 -27.80
N ASP A 326 6.82 -6.52 -26.66
CA ASP A 326 5.80 -7.31 -25.96
C ASP A 326 4.69 -6.45 -25.39
N HIS A 327 5.05 -5.31 -24.78
CA HIS A 327 4.08 -4.34 -24.27
C HIS A 327 3.15 -3.84 -25.38
N GLU A 328 3.71 -3.39 -26.50
CA GLU A 328 2.94 -2.87 -27.64
C GLU A 328 2.03 -3.96 -28.23
N ARG A 329 2.56 -5.17 -28.45
CA ARG A 329 1.82 -6.32 -28.97
C ARG A 329 0.63 -6.71 -28.07
N LEU A 330 0.85 -6.84 -26.76
CA LEU A 330 -0.20 -7.24 -25.81
C LEU A 330 -1.28 -6.15 -25.69
N MET A 331 -0.90 -4.88 -25.70
CA MET A 331 -1.85 -3.77 -25.62
C MET A 331 -2.65 -3.58 -26.91
N ALA A 332 -2.06 -3.87 -28.08
CA ALA A 332 -2.80 -3.92 -29.35
C ALA A 332 -3.87 -5.01 -29.33
N ALA A 333 -3.48 -6.25 -28.99
CA ALA A 333 -4.42 -7.39 -28.89
C ALA A 333 -5.56 -7.13 -27.89
N TYR A 334 -5.28 -6.48 -26.75
CA TYR A 334 -6.30 -6.07 -25.79
C TYR A 334 -7.29 -5.05 -26.37
N ARG A 335 -6.83 -4.09 -27.18
CA ARG A 335 -7.69 -3.06 -27.77
C ARG A 335 -8.58 -3.63 -28.86
N GLU A 336 -8.04 -4.46 -29.74
CA GLU A 336 -8.78 -5.10 -30.84
C GLU A 336 -9.97 -5.91 -30.29
N LYS A 337 -9.73 -6.77 -29.31
CA LYS A 337 -10.78 -7.63 -28.73
C LYS A 337 -11.80 -6.90 -27.84
N ARG A 338 -11.54 -5.64 -27.47
CA ARG A 338 -12.51 -4.77 -26.76
C ARG A 338 -13.43 -4.01 -27.71
N GLN A 339 -13.06 -3.93 -28.98
CA GLN A 339 -13.82 -3.24 -30.03
C GLN A 339 -14.74 -4.20 -30.82
N ALA A 340 -14.41 -5.49 -30.82
CA ALA A 340 -15.27 -6.58 -31.31
C ALA A 340 -16.37 -6.93 -30.30
#